data_AF-A0A3S6GPF6-F1
#
_entry.id   AF-A0A3S6GPF6-F1
#
_cell.length_a   1.000
_cell.length_b   1.000
_cell.length_c   1.000
_cell.angle_alpha   90.00
_cell.angle_beta   90.00
_cell.angle_gamma   90.00
#
_symmetry.space_group_name_H-M   'P 1'
#
loop_
_entity.id
_entity.type
_entity.pdbx_description
1 polymer ?
#
loop_
_entity_poly.entity_id
_entity_poly.type
_entity_poly.pdbx_seq_one_letter_code
_entity_poly.pdbx_strand_id
1 'polypeptide(L)' 'SGDLDDNDVRVMMEKLGQPKNHIEIRKMIKEIDLNGSGTINFREFVQMMLGGKTSIMRMILMFEEKNKEKEKPVGPPPK' A
#
# COMPACT_ATOMS: atom_id res chain seq x y z
N SER A 1 3.57 -17.11 -6.04
CA SER A 1 2.84 -16.95 -4.77
C SER A 1 1.82 -15.84 -4.96
N GLY A 2 0.65 -15.90 -4.32
CA GLY A 2 -0.34 -14.81 -4.33
C GLY A 2 -0.15 -13.83 -3.15
N ASP A 3 1.02 -13.88 -2.53
CA ASP A 3 1.39 -13.12 -1.34
C ASP A 3 2.34 -12.00 -1.74
N LEU A 4 2.32 -10.89 -1.01
CA LEU A 4 3.22 -9.76 -1.23
C LEU A 4 4.52 -9.98 -0.48
N ASP A 5 5.64 -10.00 -1.20
CA ASP A 5 6.98 -10.07 -0.60
C ASP A 5 7.63 -8.67 -0.43
N ASP A 6 8.86 -8.63 0.12
CA ASP A 6 9.61 -7.39 0.30
C ASP A 6 9.77 -6.57 -0.99
N ASN A 7 9.92 -7.23 -2.14
CA ASN A 7 10.10 -6.55 -3.42
C ASN A 7 8.76 -5.98 -3.93
N ASP A 8 7.67 -6.74 -3.83
CA ASP A 8 6.34 -6.26 -4.20
C ASP A 8 5.93 -5.03 -3.40
N VAL A 9 6.16 -5.08 -2.08
CA VAL A 9 5.91 -3.96 -1.18
C VAL A 9 6.79 -2.76 -1.52
N ARG A 10 8.07 -2.97 -1.85
CA ARG A 10 8.97 -1.89 -2.26
C ARG A 10 8.47 -1.21 -3.54
N VAL A 11 8.15 -2.00 -4.57
CA VAL A 11 7.66 -1.48 -5.85
C VAL A 11 6.33 -0.74 -5.65
N MET A 12 5.45 -1.23 -4.79
CA MET A 12 4.23 -0.52 -4.40
C MET A 12 4.56 0.86 -3.81
N MET A 13 5.46 0.94 -2.83
CA MET A 13 5.86 2.21 -2.21
C MET A 13 6.50 3.20 -3.19
N GLU A 14 7.31 2.72 -4.12
CA GLU A 14 7.90 3.54 -5.19
C GLU A 14 6.82 4.12 -6.12
N LYS A 15 5.84 3.29 -6.54
CA LYS A 15 4.71 3.74 -7.36
C LYS A 15 3.83 4.77 -6.66
N LEU A 16 3.76 4.71 -5.33
CA LEU A 16 3.04 5.66 -4.50
C LEU A 16 3.84 6.94 -4.21
N GLY A 17 5.04 7.11 -4.79
CA GLY A 17 5.90 8.26 -4.54
C GLY A 17 6.43 8.34 -3.12
N GLN A 18 6.48 7.20 -2.41
CA GLN A 18 6.93 7.08 -1.02
C GLN A 18 8.04 6.03 -0.90
N PRO A 19 9.18 6.16 -1.60
CA PRO A 19 10.24 5.15 -1.56
C PRO A 19 10.70 4.92 -0.11
N LYS A 20 10.90 3.64 0.23
CA LYS A 20 11.34 3.18 1.54
C LYS A 20 12.58 2.31 1.41
N ASN A 21 13.41 2.31 2.45
CA ASN A 21 14.56 1.41 2.51
C ASN A 21 14.15 0.00 2.96
N HIS A 22 15.04 -0.97 2.80
CA HIS A 22 14.76 -2.37 3.13
C HIS A 22 14.32 -2.60 4.59
N ILE A 23 14.88 -1.85 5.55
CA ILE A 23 14.53 -1.97 6.97
C ILE A 23 13.09 -1.49 7.21
N GLU A 24 12.70 -0.37 6.60
CA GLU A 24 11.34 0.16 6.68
C GLU A 24 10.33 -0.80 6.05
N ILE A 25 10.65 -1.36 4.87
CA ILE A 25 9.82 -2.35 4.18
C ILE A 25 9.60 -3.57 5.07
N ARG A 26 10.68 -4.13 5.63
CA ARG A 26 10.61 -5.31 6.50
C ARG A 26 9.79 -5.03 7.76
N LYS A 27 9.92 -3.82 8.32
CA LYS A 27 9.13 -3.38 9.48
C LYS A 27 7.64 -3.31 9.14
N MET A 28 7.29 -2.78 7.97
CA MET A 28 5.89 -2.71 7.53
C MET A 28 5.29 -4.11 7.32
N ILE A 29 6.01 -5.02 6.66
CA ILE A 29 5.57 -6.41 6.47
C ILE A 29 5.35 -7.08 7.82
N LYS A 30 6.33 -6.97 8.75
CA LYS A 30 6.24 -7.57 10.08
C LYS A 30 5.06 -7.06 10.93
N GLU A 31 4.55 -5.86 10.65
CA GLU A 31 3.37 -5.33 11.34
C GLU A 31 2.08 -6.06 10.94
N ILE A 32 2.05 -6.63 9.74
CA ILE A 32 0.87 -7.20 9.08
C ILE A 32 0.95 -8.73 9.00
N ASP A 33 2.16 -9.27 8.83
CA ASP A 33 2.48 -10.70 8.82
C ASP A 33 2.25 -11.28 10.23
N LEU A 34 1.06 -11.87 10.44
CA LEU A 34 0.63 -12.40 11.72
C LEU A 34 1.08 -13.85 11.92
N ASN A 35 1.39 -14.55 10.84
CA ASN A 35 1.78 -15.96 10.87
C ASN A 35 3.31 -16.16 10.80
N GLY A 36 4.08 -15.11 10.51
CA GLY A 36 5.54 -15.13 10.43
C GLY A 36 6.08 -15.68 9.11
N SER A 37 5.32 -15.66 8.01
CA SER A 37 5.77 -16.15 6.70
C SER A 37 6.83 -15.26 6.07
N GLY A 38 6.98 -14.01 6.53
CA GLY A 38 7.80 -12.99 5.91
C GLY A 38 7.17 -12.38 4.65
N THR A 39 5.90 -12.67 4.38
CA THR A 39 5.10 -12.15 3.26
C THR A 39 3.73 -11.74 3.79
N ILE A 40 2.95 -11.02 2.97
CA ILE A 40 1.57 -10.66 3.32
C ILE A 40 0.63 -11.48 2.43
N ASN A 41 -0.11 -12.41 3.01
CA ASN A 41 -1.15 -13.14 2.29
C ASN A 41 -2.43 -12.31 2.16
N PHE A 42 -3.37 -12.78 1.32
CA PHE A 42 -4.64 -12.08 1.07
C PHE A 42 -5.42 -11.75 2.35
N ARG A 43 -5.47 -12.67 3.33
CA ARG A 43 -6.23 -12.46 4.57
C ARG A 43 -5.60 -11.37 5.44
N GLU A 44 -4.28 -11.36 5.52
CA GLU A 44 -3.52 -10.33 6.25
C GLU A 44 -3.67 -8.96 5.58
N PHE A 45 -3.65 -8.90 4.25
CA PHE A 45 -3.92 -7.67 3.51
C PHE A 45 -5.33 -7.11 3.80
N VAL A 46 -6.36 -7.96 3.75
CA VAL A 46 -7.73 -7.54 4.06
C VAL A 46 -7.84 -7.05 5.50
N GLN A 47 -7.17 -7.73 6.44
CA GLN A 47 -7.13 -7.31 7.85
C GLN A 47 -6.41 -5.97 8.04
N MET A 48 -5.32 -5.71 7.30
CA MET A 48 -4.66 -4.40 7.28
C MET A 48 -5.61 -3.30 6.80
N MET A 49 -6.39 -3.54 5.74
CA MET A 49 -7.29 -2.53 5.15
C MET A 49 -8.53 -2.26 6.01
N LEU A 50 -9.13 -3.30 6.60
CA LEU A 50 -10.40 -3.22 7.33
C LEU A 50 -10.25 -3.15 8.86
N GLY A 51 -9.08 -3.49 9.41
CA GLY A 51 -8.86 -3.57 10.85
C GLY A 51 -8.96 -2.24 11.61
N GLY A 52 -9.02 -2.30 12.94
CA GLY A 52 -9.10 -1.10 13.80
C GLY A 52 -7.75 -0.41 14.06
N LYS A 53 -6.62 -1.13 13.90
CA LYS A 53 -5.27 -0.55 14.07
C LYS A 53 -4.82 0.10 12.77
N THR A 54 -4.08 1.20 12.89
CA THR A 54 -3.61 1.95 11.71
C THR A 54 -2.16 1.59 11.40
N SER A 55 -1.94 0.82 10.34
CA SER A 55 -0.60 0.54 9.83
C SER A 55 -0.08 1.66 8.93
N ILE A 56 1.24 1.84 8.90
CA ILE A 56 1.87 2.88 8.05
C ILE A 56 1.47 2.71 6.59
N MET A 57 1.46 1.46 6.10
CA MET A 57 1.00 1.13 4.74
C MET A 57 -0.44 1.58 4.50
N ARG A 58 -1.34 1.32 5.45
CA ARG A 58 -2.74 1.73 5.36
C ARG A 58 -2.87 3.26 5.31
N MET A 59 -2.11 4.00 6.12
CA MET A 59 -2.13 5.46 6.08
C MET A 59 -1.71 6.00 4.71
N ILE A 60 -0.66 5.42 4.11
CA ILE A 60 -0.18 5.82 2.79
C ILE A 60 -1.25 5.54 1.72
N LEU A 61 -1.84 4.35 1.73
CA LEU A 61 -2.88 3.96 0.78
C LEU A 61 -4.15 4.83 0.92
N MET A 62 -4.60 5.10 2.14
CA MET A 62 -5.74 5.99 2.40
C MET A 62 -5.48 7.45 1.99
N PHE A 63 -4.23 7.90 2.06
CA PHE A 63 -3.85 9.25 1.62
C PHE A 63 -3.79 9.35 0.10
N GLU A 64 -3.33 8.30 -0.59
CA GLU A 64 -3.38 8.20 -2.05
C GLU A 64 -4.83 8.29 -2.56
N GLU A 65 -5.76 7.56 -1.93
CA GLU A 65 -7.18 7.58 -2.30
C GLU A 65 -7.81 8.98 -2.19
N LYS A 66 -7.51 9.70 -1.09
CA LYS A 66 -7.96 11.09 -0.90
C LYS A 66 -7.34 12.08 -1.88
N ASN A 67 -6.15 11.80 -2.39
CA ASN A 67 -5.46 12.67 -3.36
C ASN A 67 -5.92 12.43 -4.81
N LYS A 68 -6.68 11.37 -5.09
CA LYS A 68 -7.22 11.08 -6.43
C LYS A 68 -8.35 12.02 -6.89
N GLU A 69 -8.85 12.89 -6.02
CA GLU A 69 -10.01 13.77 -6.27
C GLU A 69 -9.75 15.02 -7.14
N LYS A 70 -8.74 15.07 -8.03
CA LYS A 70 -8.44 16.27 -8.83
C LYS A 70 -8.18 16.07 -10.33
N GLU A 71 -8.58 14.97 -10.95
CA GLU A 71 -8.69 14.95 -12.42
C GLU A 71 -9.96 15.73 -12.84
N LYS A 72 -9.77 16.99 -13.27
CA LYS A 72 -10.84 17.81 -13.84
C LYS A 72 -11.40 17.09 -15.07
N PRO A 73 -12.72 17.06 -15.30
CA PRO A 73 -13.27 16.56 -16.55
C PRO A 73 -12.66 17.37 -17.70
N VAL A 74 -11.92 16.70 -18.59
CA VAL A 74 -11.41 17.33 -19.81
C VAL A 74 -12.64 17.71 -20.61
N GLY A 75 -12.96 19.01 -20.65
CA GLY A 75 -14.08 19.52 -21.42
C GLY A 75 -13.98 19.07 -22.88
N PRO A 76 -15.11 19.03 -23.61
CA PRO A 76 -15.11 18.54 -24.99
C PRO A 76 -14.07 19.32 -25.82
N PRO A 77 -13.33 18.63 -26.72
CA PRO A 77 -12.23 19.23 -27.47
C PRO A 77 -12.71 20.48 -28.24
N PRO A 78 -11.88 21.53 -28.35
CA PRO A 78 -12.22 22.73 -29.11
C PRO A 78 -12.53 22.39 -30.57
N LYS A 79 -13.56 23.02 -31.14
CA LYS A 79 -13.90 22.96 -32.56
C LYS A 79 -12.91 23.73 -33.41
#